data_AF-A0A8J8XRT0-F1
#
_entry.id   AF-A0A8J8XRT0-F1
#
_cell.length_a   1.000
_cell.length_b   1.000
_cell.length_c   1.000
_cell.angle_alpha   90.00
_cell.angle_beta   90.00
_cell.angle_gamma   90.00
#
_symmetry.space_group_name_H-M   'P 1'
#
loop_
_entity.id
_entity.type
_entity.pdbx_description
1 polymer ?
#
loop_
_entity_poly.entity_id
_entity_poly.type
_entity_poly.pdbx_seq_one_letter_code
_entity_poly.pdbx_strand_id
1 'polypeptide(L)'
;MASASVVGGGARHGGERRRRVLVFPLPFQGHTNPMLQLAGALHGRGGLCVTVLHTRFNALDPSRHPELAFVEVADGIPPDVAARGRVAEIILAMNAAMEATEDESGAASPSNIREVLASVVAAGEGQPSVACLVIDSHLLAVQKAAAGLGIPTLVLRTGSAACLRCYLAYDMLLQKAICLPKHRDELVFEVLARIAETVRNSNGVVISTFEELEPMELERVHGELGDDSVATVLATGPLHRLSSMNTGSNTFNLRQDQSCIE
;
A
#
# COMPACT_ATOMS: atom_id res chain seq x y z
N MET A 1 35.32 -4.01 15.10
CA MET A 1 34.93 -3.43 16.39
C MET A 1 34.58 -1.97 16.18
N ALA A 2 33.29 -1.64 16.17
CA ALA A 2 32.76 -0.29 16.42
C ALA A 2 31.30 -0.49 16.83
N SER A 3 31.05 -0.33 18.12
CA SER A 3 29.77 -0.54 18.80
C SER A 3 28.85 0.67 18.63
N ALA A 4 27.60 0.46 18.23
CA ALA A 4 26.57 1.49 18.37
C ALA A 4 25.98 1.44 19.78
N SER A 5 26.05 2.57 20.48
CA SER A 5 25.60 2.77 21.86
C SER A 5 24.07 2.95 21.93
N VAL A 6 23.40 2.15 22.75
CA VAL A 6 22.00 2.37 23.17
C VAL A 6 22.03 2.88 24.61
N VAL A 7 21.57 4.11 24.83
CA VAL A 7 21.38 4.67 26.17
C VAL A 7 19.99 4.27 26.66
N GLY A 8 19.95 3.42 27.70
CA GLY A 8 18.74 2.95 28.35
C GLY A 8 18.21 3.94 29.39
N GLY A 9 16.95 4.35 29.23
CA GLY A 9 16.13 4.95 30.28
C GLY A 9 15.06 3.95 30.70
N GLY A 10 15.13 3.48 31.94
CA GLY A 10 14.20 2.48 32.48
C GLY A 10 12.84 3.06 32.84
N ALA A 11 11.78 2.36 32.44
CA ALA A 11 10.51 2.30 33.16
C ALA A 11 9.86 0.96 32.86
N ARG A 12 9.90 0.04 33.83
CA ARG A 12 9.08 -1.18 33.81
C ARG A 12 7.63 -0.77 34.08
N HIS A 13 6.81 -0.75 33.04
CA HIS A 13 5.38 -0.94 33.15
C HIS A 13 5.06 -2.26 32.44
N GLY A 14 4.24 -3.11 33.07
CA GLY A 14 3.76 -4.36 32.46
C GLY A 14 2.98 -4.03 31.20
N GLY A 15 3.67 -4.05 30.06
CA GLY A 15 3.11 -3.60 28.79
C GLY A 15 2.34 -4.73 28.13
N GLU A 16 1.08 -4.47 27.79
CA GLU A 16 0.42 -5.21 26.72
C GLU A 16 1.40 -5.33 25.54
N ARG A 17 1.54 -6.54 24.98
CA ARG A 17 2.35 -6.76 23.78
C ARG A 17 1.72 -5.98 22.64
N ARG A 18 2.11 -4.70 22.48
CA ARG A 18 1.78 -3.88 21.32
C ARG A 18 2.12 -4.70 20.09
N ARG A 19 1.20 -4.74 19.13
CA ARG A 19 1.44 -5.35 17.81
C ARG A 19 1.80 -4.27 16.81
N ARG A 20 2.48 -4.65 15.73
CA ARG A 20 2.85 -3.74 14.64
C ARG A 20 1.95 -3.96 13.44
N VAL A 21 1.48 -2.87 12.86
CA VAL A 21 0.88 -2.86 11.52
C VAL A 21 1.88 -2.22 10.56
N LEU A 22 2.15 -2.90 9.45
CA LEU A 22 2.92 -2.32 8.37
C LEU A 22 1.95 -1.64 7.40
N VAL A 23 2.34 -0.51 6.81
CA VAL A 23 1.54 0.21 5.81
C VAL A 23 2.44 0.54 4.63
N PHE A 24 2.08 0.09 3.42
CA PHE A 24 2.86 0.36 2.21
C PHE A 24 2.00 1.08 1.16
N PRO A 25 2.06 2.43 1.09
CA PRO A 25 1.41 3.20 0.04
C PRO A 25 2.04 3.06 -1.34
N LEU A 26 1.19 3.15 -2.36
CA LEU A 26 1.61 3.47 -3.70
C LEU A 26 2.08 4.94 -3.75
N PRO A 27 3.24 5.27 -4.36
CA PRO A 27 3.87 6.59 -4.27
C PRO A 27 3.24 7.66 -5.17
N PHE A 28 1.92 7.82 -5.08
CA PHE A 28 1.16 8.90 -5.72
C PHE A 28 0.25 9.56 -4.68
N GLN A 29 0.05 10.88 -4.79
CA GLN A 29 -0.58 11.68 -3.72
C GLN A 29 -1.98 11.17 -3.32
N GLY A 30 -2.77 10.77 -4.32
CA GLY A 30 -4.12 10.22 -4.12
C GLY A 30 -4.13 8.87 -3.39
N HIS A 31 -2.98 8.21 -3.23
CA HIS A 31 -2.82 6.93 -2.56
C HIS A 31 -2.09 7.08 -1.23
N THR A 32 -0.98 7.82 -1.22
CA THR A 32 -0.19 8.10 -0.02
C THR A 32 -1.01 8.78 1.08
N ASN A 33 -1.74 9.86 0.77
CA ASN A 33 -2.43 10.65 1.80
C ASN A 33 -3.48 9.82 2.56
N PRO A 34 -4.41 9.10 1.89
CA PRO A 34 -5.34 8.23 2.58
C PRO A 34 -4.66 7.14 3.44
N MET A 35 -3.56 6.57 2.95
CA MET A 35 -2.84 5.52 3.69
C MET A 35 -2.11 6.06 4.93
N LEU A 36 -1.57 7.28 4.87
CA LEU A 36 -1.01 7.95 6.06
C LEU A 36 -2.10 8.36 7.05
N GLN A 37 -3.27 8.79 6.57
CA GLN A 37 -4.43 9.05 7.43
C GLN A 37 -4.86 7.77 8.16
N LEU A 38 -4.93 6.64 7.45
CA LEU A 38 -5.21 5.34 8.04
C LEU A 38 -4.12 4.94 9.05
N ALA A 39 -2.84 5.11 8.72
CA ALA A 39 -1.72 4.85 9.63
C ALA A 39 -1.85 5.66 10.94
N GLY A 40 -2.19 6.95 10.82
CA GLY A 40 -2.47 7.83 11.95
C GLY A 40 -3.63 7.39 12.81
N ALA A 41 -4.76 7.05 12.18
CA ALA A 41 -5.95 6.58 12.90
C ALA A 41 -5.66 5.27 13.66
N LEU A 42 -4.91 4.34 13.06
CA LEU A 42 -4.49 3.09 13.69
C LEU A 42 -3.55 3.35 14.88
N HIS A 43 -2.59 4.26 14.73
CA HIS A 43 -1.69 4.65 15.82
C HIS A 43 -2.47 5.34 16.97
N GLY A 44 -3.34 6.30 16.64
CA GLY A 44 -4.07 7.12 17.59
C GLY A 44 -5.12 6.37 18.43
N ARG A 45 -5.62 5.22 17.95
CA ARG A 45 -6.51 4.34 18.73
C ARG A 45 -5.84 3.71 19.95
N GLY A 46 -4.51 3.70 20.01
CA GLY A 46 -3.76 3.01 21.05
C GLY A 46 -3.63 1.50 20.80
N GLY A 47 -2.63 0.86 21.39
CA GLY A 47 -2.40 -0.59 21.28
C GLY A 47 -1.63 -1.07 20.04
N LEU A 48 -1.51 -0.26 18.99
CA LEU A 48 -0.74 -0.58 17.78
C LEU A 48 0.47 0.34 17.60
N CYS A 49 1.57 -0.24 17.10
CA CYS A 49 2.66 0.49 16.48
C CYS A 49 2.48 0.44 14.97
N VAL A 50 2.80 1.52 14.27
CA VAL A 50 2.66 1.57 12.81
C VAL A 50 4.00 1.88 12.17
N THR A 51 4.36 1.08 11.16
CA THR A 51 5.57 1.29 10.34
C THR A 51 5.15 1.47 8.89
N VAL A 52 5.52 2.61 8.31
CA VAL A 52 5.24 2.94 6.92
C VAL A 52 6.45 2.54 6.07
N LEU A 53 6.22 1.67 5.09
CA LEU A 53 7.19 1.41 4.04
C LEU A 53 7.01 2.46 2.95
N HIS A 54 8.07 3.03 2.41
CA HIS A 54 7.97 4.01 1.33
C HIS A 54 9.09 3.87 0.32
N THR A 55 8.82 4.26 -0.92
CA THR A 55 9.81 4.28 -2.00
C THR A 55 10.62 5.57 -2.03
N ARG A 56 11.67 5.61 -2.87
CA ARG A 56 12.40 6.84 -3.21
C ARG A 56 11.67 7.65 -4.28
N PHE A 57 11.02 6.98 -5.22
CA PHE A 57 10.07 7.61 -6.13
C PHE A 57 8.97 8.28 -5.31
N ASN A 58 8.84 9.62 -5.46
CA ASN A 58 8.00 10.48 -4.60
C ASN A 58 8.19 10.17 -3.11
N ALA A 59 9.42 10.29 -2.62
CA ALA A 59 9.74 10.01 -1.21
C ALA A 59 8.92 10.86 -0.23
N LEU A 60 8.48 10.21 0.85
CA LEU A 60 7.88 10.86 2.00
C LEU A 60 8.95 11.60 2.80
N ASP A 61 8.51 12.57 3.60
CA ASP A 61 9.32 13.17 4.66
C ASP A 61 8.91 12.58 6.01
N PRO A 62 9.66 11.60 6.57
CA PRO A 62 9.38 11.01 7.87
C PRO A 62 9.29 12.02 9.02
N SER A 63 9.98 13.18 8.91
CA SER A 63 10.00 14.19 9.96
C SER A 63 8.65 14.86 10.19
N ARG A 64 7.74 14.78 9.21
CA ARG A 64 6.35 15.26 9.30
C ARG A 64 5.44 14.35 10.11
N HIS A 65 5.88 13.13 10.40
CA HIS A 65 5.11 12.09 11.09
C HIS A 65 5.96 11.39 12.16
N PRO A 66 6.53 12.12 13.14
CA PRO A 66 7.46 11.58 14.13
C PRO A 66 6.86 10.47 15.03
N GLU A 67 5.55 10.34 15.07
CA GLU A 67 4.82 9.30 15.78
C GLU A 67 4.82 7.93 15.05
N LEU A 68 5.16 7.90 13.76
CA LEU A 68 5.24 6.71 12.93
C LEU A 68 6.70 6.29 12.71
N ALA A 69 6.92 4.99 12.52
CA ALA A 69 8.21 4.49 12.04
C ALA A 69 8.21 4.41 10.51
N PHE A 70 9.38 4.53 9.88
CA PHE A 70 9.53 4.49 8.43
C PHE A 70 10.62 3.52 8.01
N VAL A 71 10.39 2.82 6.89
CA VAL A 71 11.36 1.95 6.23
C VAL A 71 11.38 2.30 4.75
N GLU A 72 12.55 2.67 4.25
CA GLU A 72 12.73 2.93 2.82
C GLU A 72 12.86 1.61 2.04
N VAL A 73 12.23 1.56 0.87
CA VAL A 73 12.24 0.44 -0.06
C VAL A 73 12.74 0.95 -1.41
N ALA A 74 13.69 0.25 -2.04
CA ALA A 74 14.08 0.58 -3.41
C ALA A 74 12.93 0.25 -4.37
N ASP A 75 12.49 1.23 -5.17
CA ASP A 75 11.40 1.05 -6.14
C ASP A 75 11.83 0.32 -7.41
N GLY A 76 13.10 0.43 -7.79
CA GLY A 76 13.65 -0.17 -9.01
C GLY A 76 13.02 0.36 -10.30
N ILE A 77 12.39 1.54 -10.28
CA ILE A 77 11.80 2.13 -11.48
C ILE A 77 12.92 2.65 -12.39
N PRO A 78 12.99 2.23 -13.66
CA PRO A 78 13.97 2.74 -14.60
C PRO A 78 13.86 4.28 -14.77
N PRO A 79 14.98 5.03 -14.82
CA PRO A 79 14.94 6.49 -14.91
C PRO A 79 14.17 7.02 -16.13
N ASP A 80 14.22 6.32 -17.26
CA ASP A 80 13.50 6.70 -18.48
C ASP A 80 11.99 6.47 -18.34
N VAL A 81 11.57 5.40 -17.65
CA VAL A 81 10.17 5.13 -17.31
C VAL A 81 9.63 6.20 -16.36
N ALA A 82 10.41 6.56 -15.33
CA ALA A 82 10.06 7.65 -14.41
C ALA A 82 9.91 9.00 -15.15
N ALA A 83 10.85 9.31 -16.06
CA ALA A 83 10.83 10.57 -16.81
C ALA A 83 9.65 10.70 -17.77
N ARG A 84 9.14 9.58 -18.33
CA ARG A 84 7.94 9.59 -19.20
C ARG A 84 6.65 9.92 -18.43
N GLY A 85 6.62 9.70 -17.11
CA GLY A 85 5.47 10.02 -16.27
C GLY A 85 4.21 9.21 -16.54
N ARG A 86 4.29 8.12 -17.32
CA ARG A 86 3.14 7.24 -17.59
C ARG A 86 2.88 6.34 -16.38
N VAL A 87 1.81 6.66 -15.64
CA VAL A 87 1.49 6.01 -14.35
C VAL A 87 1.40 4.49 -14.44
N ALA A 88 0.75 3.94 -15.46
CA ALA A 88 0.63 2.49 -15.63
C ALA A 88 2.00 1.81 -15.77
N GLU A 89 2.88 2.41 -16.56
CA GLU A 89 4.26 1.95 -16.79
C GLU A 89 5.09 1.94 -15.51
N ILE A 90 4.99 3.02 -14.72
CA ILE A 90 5.67 3.16 -13.44
C ILE A 90 5.21 2.08 -12.45
N ILE A 91 3.89 1.84 -12.35
CA ILE A 91 3.32 0.81 -11.46
C ILE A 91 3.80 -0.59 -11.88
N LEU A 92 3.77 -0.90 -13.18
CA LEU A 92 4.17 -2.21 -13.70
C LEU A 92 5.68 -2.44 -13.51
N ALA A 93 6.52 -1.46 -13.84
CA ALA A 93 7.97 -1.54 -13.66
C ALA A 93 8.35 -1.72 -12.18
N MET A 94 7.71 -0.96 -11.28
CA MET A 94 7.95 -1.08 -9.84
C MET A 94 7.57 -2.46 -9.31
N ASN A 95 6.40 -3.01 -9.70
CA ASN A 95 6.02 -4.37 -9.30
C ASN A 95 7.03 -5.41 -9.83
N ALA A 96 7.45 -5.30 -11.09
CA ALA A 96 8.41 -6.22 -11.68
C ALA A 96 9.77 -6.18 -10.95
N ALA A 97 10.26 -4.98 -10.62
CA ALA A 97 11.50 -4.82 -9.86
C ALA A 97 11.40 -5.38 -8.44
N MET A 98 10.22 -5.28 -7.81
CA MET A 98 9.96 -5.84 -6.49
C MET A 98 9.91 -7.37 -6.47
N GLU A 99 9.46 -8.00 -7.57
CA GLU A 99 9.45 -9.47 -7.74
C GLU A 99 10.84 -10.02 -8.14
N ALA A 100 11.67 -9.21 -8.78
CA ALA A 100 12.99 -9.62 -9.25
C ALA A 100 13.90 -10.03 -8.08
N THR A 101 14.51 -11.22 -8.19
CA THR A 101 15.47 -11.73 -7.21
C THR A 101 16.88 -11.24 -7.47
N GLU A 102 17.19 -10.95 -8.73
CA GLU A 102 18.49 -10.51 -9.20
C GLU A 102 18.37 -9.21 -10.00
N ASP A 103 19.42 -8.40 -10.00
CA ASP A 103 19.57 -7.23 -10.87
C ASP A 103 20.17 -7.62 -12.23
N GLU A 104 20.34 -6.63 -13.12
CA GLU A 104 20.88 -6.85 -14.46
C GLU A 104 22.29 -7.45 -14.48
N SER A 105 23.03 -7.38 -13.37
CA SER A 105 24.36 -7.95 -13.21
C SER A 105 24.37 -9.38 -12.63
N GLY A 106 23.20 -9.91 -12.26
CA GLY A 106 23.05 -11.19 -11.57
C GLY A 106 23.30 -11.13 -10.06
N ALA A 107 23.44 -9.94 -9.48
CA ALA A 107 23.53 -9.76 -8.04
C ALA A 107 22.13 -9.69 -7.42
N ALA A 108 21.99 -9.91 -6.10
CA ALA A 108 20.69 -9.86 -5.44
C ALA A 108 20.02 -8.48 -5.63
N SER A 109 18.77 -8.46 -6.09
CA SER A 109 18.03 -7.22 -6.37
C SER A 109 17.80 -6.44 -5.07
N PRO A 110 18.22 -5.18 -4.98
CA PRO A 110 17.97 -4.34 -3.81
C PRO A 110 16.49 -3.95 -3.65
N SER A 111 15.69 -4.12 -4.70
CA SER A 111 14.25 -3.85 -4.71
C SER A 111 13.41 -5.06 -4.31
N ASN A 112 14.02 -6.24 -4.13
CA ASN A 112 13.31 -7.46 -3.79
C ASN A 112 12.52 -7.28 -2.48
N ILE A 113 11.20 -7.17 -2.62
CA ILE A 113 10.33 -6.81 -1.50
C ILE A 113 10.23 -7.94 -0.47
N ARG A 114 10.42 -9.20 -0.88
CA ARG A 114 10.39 -10.34 0.03
C ARG A 114 11.50 -10.24 1.07
N GLU A 115 12.71 -9.88 0.65
CA GLU A 115 13.86 -9.71 1.55
C GLU A 115 13.66 -8.52 2.49
N VAL A 116 13.11 -7.42 1.99
CA VAL A 116 12.76 -6.25 2.81
C VAL A 116 11.72 -6.62 3.88
N LEU A 117 10.63 -7.29 3.51
CA LEU A 117 9.60 -7.72 4.46
C LEU A 117 10.16 -8.74 5.47
N ALA A 118 10.99 -9.68 5.03
CA ALA A 118 11.64 -10.64 5.92
C ALA A 118 12.53 -9.93 6.94
N SER A 119 13.31 -8.92 6.51
CA SER A 119 14.15 -8.10 7.41
C SER A 119 13.30 -7.32 8.43
N VAL A 120 12.21 -6.69 8.00
CA VAL A 120 11.29 -5.95 8.88
C VAL A 120 10.64 -6.86 9.92
N VAL A 121 10.30 -8.10 9.56
CA VAL A 121 9.77 -9.11 10.49
C VAL A 121 10.85 -9.65 11.42
N ALA A 122 12.08 -9.83 10.92
CA ALA A 122 13.19 -10.45 11.63
C ALA A 122 13.96 -9.52 12.58
N ALA A 123 13.66 -8.21 12.65
CA ALA A 123 14.28 -7.24 13.56
C ALA A 123 13.96 -7.49 15.07
N GLY A 124 13.89 -8.76 15.47
CA GLY A 124 13.17 -9.36 16.58
C GLY A 124 13.86 -9.37 17.94
N GLU A 125 14.58 -8.31 18.33
CA GLU A 125 14.85 -8.06 19.75
C GLU A 125 14.29 -6.70 20.16
N GLY A 126 13.18 -6.73 20.90
CA GLY A 126 12.54 -5.53 21.46
C GLY A 126 11.42 -4.90 20.61
N GLN A 127 11.14 -5.42 19.40
CA GLN A 127 10.07 -4.90 18.55
C GLN A 127 8.76 -5.72 18.65
N PRO A 128 7.59 -5.06 18.64
CA PRO A 128 6.28 -5.68 18.42
C PRO A 128 6.22 -6.66 17.25
N SER A 129 5.54 -7.81 17.43
CA SER A 129 5.25 -8.73 16.34
C SER A 129 4.36 -8.07 15.28
N VAL A 130 4.63 -8.32 14.00
CA VAL A 130 3.79 -7.86 12.88
C VAL A 130 2.45 -8.61 12.91
N ALA A 131 1.35 -7.86 12.98
CA ALA A 131 -0.01 -8.39 12.94
C ALA A 131 -0.53 -8.54 11.50
N CYS A 132 -0.29 -7.52 10.67
CA CYS A 132 -0.69 -7.49 9.27
C CYS A 132 0.09 -6.40 8.51
N LEU A 133 0.00 -6.47 7.20
CA LEU A 133 0.47 -5.46 6.26
C LEU A 133 -0.74 -4.88 5.51
N VAL A 134 -0.89 -3.56 5.54
CA VAL A 134 -1.87 -2.82 4.74
C VAL A 134 -1.17 -2.30 3.48
N ILE A 135 -1.62 -2.71 2.31
CA ILE A 135 -1.03 -2.28 1.03
C ILE A 135 -2.03 -1.55 0.16
N ASP A 136 -1.54 -0.76 -0.77
CA ASP A 136 -2.35 -0.28 -1.88
C ASP A 136 -2.68 -1.41 -2.86
N SER A 137 -3.87 -1.37 -3.48
CA SER A 137 -4.32 -2.40 -4.42
C SER A 137 -3.48 -2.55 -5.69
N HIS A 138 -2.60 -1.59 -5.99
CA HIS A 138 -1.67 -1.66 -7.14
C HIS A 138 -0.37 -2.42 -6.85
N LEU A 139 -0.14 -2.86 -5.61
CA LEU A 139 1.13 -3.46 -5.16
C LEU A 139 1.07 -5.01 -5.10
N LEU A 140 0.78 -5.65 -6.23
CA LEU A 140 0.66 -7.11 -6.35
C LEU A 140 1.93 -7.87 -5.89
N ALA A 141 3.10 -7.38 -6.26
CA ALA A 141 4.39 -7.97 -5.86
C ALA A 141 4.52 -8.07 -4.33
N VAL A 142 4.07 -7.02 -3.63
CA VAL A 142 4.10 -6.93 -2.18
C VAL A 142 3.12 -7.92 -1.56
N GLN A 143 1.92 -8.05 -2.13
CA GLN A 143 0.93 -9.04 -1.69
C GLN A 143 1.50 -10.46 -1.79
N LYS A 144 2.08 -10.84 -2.94
CA LYS A 144 2.67 -12.17 -3.15
C LYS A 144 3.80 -12.45 -2.17
N ALA A 145 4.67 -11.48 -1.95
CA ALA A 145 5.77 -11.60 -1.00
C ALA A 145 5.28 -11.78 0.45
N ALA A 146 4.29 -10.97 0.87
CA ALA A 146 3.68 -11.06 2.19
C ALA A 146 3.00 -12.41 2.41
N ALA A 147 2.23 -12.90 1.44
CA ALA A 147 1.61 -14.23 1.47
C ALA A 147 2.66 -15.34 1.61
N GLY A 148 3.74 -15.27 0.84
CA GLY A 148 4.86 -16.23 0.93
C GLY A 148 5.67 -16.14 2.24
N LEU A 149 5.43 -15.13 3.08
CA LEU A 149 6.00 -14.99 4.42
C LEU A 149 4.96 -15.25 5.52
N GLY A 150 3.71 -15.57 5.15
CA GLY A 150 2.61 -15.78 6.09
C GLY A 150 2.12 -14.50 6.79
N ILE A 151 2.37 -13.32 6.22
CA ILE A 151 1.92 -12.04 6.76
C ILE A 151 0.50 -11.76 6.23
N PRO A 152 -0.51 -11.61 7.11
CA PRO A 152 -1.86 -11.25 6.66
C PRO A 152 -1.87 -9.88 5.97
N THR A 153 -2.53 -9.80 4.82
CA THR A 153 -2.57 -8.58 4.01
C THR A 153 -3.98 -7.99 3.97
N LEU A 154 -4.08 -6.69 4.24
CA LEU A 154 -5.29 -5.90 3.99
C LEU A 154 -5.03 -4.95 2.82
N VAL A 155 -5.91 -4.92 1.83
CA VAL A 155 -5.78 -4.02 0.68
C VAL A 155 -6.61 -2.77 0.94
N LEU A 156 -5.97 -1.59 0.92
CA LEU A 156 -6.70 -0.34 0.84
C LEU A 156 -6.99 -0.01 -0.63
N ARG A 157 -8.27 0.17 -0.95
CA ARG A 157 -8.72 0.79 -2.20
C ARG A 157 -9.04 2.25 -1.97
N THR A 158 -8.30 3.11 -2.66
CA THR A 158 -8.48 4.58 -2.64
C THR A 158 -9.59 5.06 -3.58
N GLY A 159 -10.06 4.19 -4.50
CA GLY A 159 -11.26 4.41 -5.30
C GLY A 159 -12.55 3.98 -4.60
N SER A 160 -13.69 4.20 -5.24
CA SER A 160 -15.02 3.87 -4.72
C SER A 160 -15.33 2.36 -4.81
N ALA A 161 -16.37 1.89 -4.10
CA ALA A 161 -16.82 0.51 -4.18
C ALA A 161 -17.33 0.15 -5.59
N ALA A 162 -18.05 1.06 -6.24
CA ALA A 162 -18.48 0.90 -7.64
C ALA A 162 -17.30 0.67 -8.59
N CYS A 163 -16.20 1.43 -8.39
CA CYS A 163 -15.00 1.32 -9.20
C CYS A 163 -14.30 -0.03 -9.01
N LEU A 164 -14.19 -0.50 -7.76
CA LEU A 164 -13.62 -1.82 -7.46
C LEU A 164 -14.40 -2.94 -8.15
N ARG A 165 -15.72 -2.88 -8.15
CA ARG A 165 -16.56 -3.89 -8.80
C ARG A 165 -16.34 -3.96 -10.32
N CYS A 166 -16.11 -2.82 -10.97
CA CYS A 166 -15.72 -2.80 -12.39
C CYS A 166 -14.40 -3.53 -12.63
N TYR A 167 -13.44 -3.43 -11.72
CA TYR A 167 -12.16 -4.14 -11.82
C TYR A 167 -12.31 -5.65 -11.59
N LEU A 168 -13.12 -6.06 -10.61
CA LEU A 168 -13.39 -7.47 -10.35
C LEU A 168 -14.13 -8.16 -11.51
N ALA A 169 -15.08 -7.45 -12.12
CA ALA A 169 -15.82 -7.93 -13.28
C ALA A 169 -15.06 -7.81 -14.61
N TYR A 170 -13.83 -7.29 -14.61
CA TYR A 170 -13.17 -6.83 -15.82
C TYR A 170 -12.94 -7.95 -16.85
N ASP A 171 -12.49 -9.12 -16.42
CA ASP A 171 -12.29 -10.28 -17.32
C ASP A 171 -13.59 -10.70 -18.00
N MET A 172 -14.71 -10.67 -17.28
CA MET A 172 -16.03 -10.95 -17.83
C MET A 172 -16.46 -9.89 -18.84
N LEU A 173 -16.18 -8.60 -18.57
CA LEU A 173 -16.46 -7.50 -19.50
C LEU A 173 -15.65 -7.62 -20.80
N LEU A 174 -14.39 -8.05 -20.71
CA LEU A 174 -13.53 -8.34 -21.86
C LEU A 174 -14.08 -9.50 -22.70
N GLN A 175 -14.44 -10.61 -22.05
CA GLN A 175 -15.00 -11.80 -22.73
C GLN A 175 -16.28 -11.48 -23.50
N LYS A 176 -17.13 -10.60 -22.97
CA LYS A 176 -18.39 -10.21 -23.62
C LYS A 176 -18.24 -9.07 -24.65
N ALA A 177 -17.05 -8.51 -24.82
CA ALA A 177 -16.77 -7.38 -25.71
C ALA A 177 -17.64 -6.12 -25.45
N ILE A 178 -18.19 -5.95 -24.24
CA ILE A 178 -19.17 -4.89 -23.92
C ILE A 178 -18.48 -3.53 -23.67
N CYS A 179 -17.18 -3.50 -23.33
CA CYS A 179 -16.48 -2.28 -22.90
C CYS A 179 -15.05 -2.15 -23.43
N LEU A 180 -14.82 -2.31 -24.74
CA LEU A 180 -13.51 -2.06 -25.33
C LEU A 180 -13.44 -0.64 -25.90
N PRO A 181 -12.65 0.28 -25.33
CA PRO A 181 -12.32 1.54 -26.00
C PRO A 181 -11.69 1.23 -27.36
N LYS A 182 -11.95 2.09 -28.36
CA LYS A 182 -11.40 1.96 -29.71
C LYS A 182 -9.85 2.00 -29.73
N HIS A 183 -9.24 2.57 -28.70
CA HIS A 183 -7.80 2.55 -28.44
C HIS A 183 -7.53 1.71 -27.20
N ARG A 184 -6.95 0.52 -27.41
CA ARG A 184 -6.53 -0.37 -26.32
C ARG A 184 -5.20 0.13 -25.77
N ASP A 185 -5.21 0.65 -24.55
CA ASP A 185 -3.99 0.77 -23.77
C ASP A 185 -3.82 -0.53 -22.98
N GLU A 186 -3.05 -1.46 -23.55
CA GLU A 186 -2.84 -2.80 -22.98
C GLU A 186 -2.24 -2.74 -21.58
N LEU A 187 -1.44 -1.71 -21.27
CA LEU A 187 -0.84 -1.52 -19.96
C LEU A 187 -1.90 -1.17 -18.91
N VAL A 188 -2.89 -0.36 -19.26
CA VAL A 188 -4.00 -0.06 -18.36
C VAL A 188 -4.76 -1.33 -18.02
N PHE A 189 -5.00 -2.20 -19.00
CA PHE A 189 -5.69 -3.48 -18.76
C PHE A 189 -4.91 -4.41 -17.85
N GLU A 190 -3.60 -4.51 -18.06
CA GLU A 190 -2.74 -5.28 -17.18
C GLU A 190 -2.79 -4.75 -15.74
N VAL A 191 -2.74 -3.43 -15.55
CA VAL A 191 -2.86 -2.81 -14.22
C VAL A 191 -4.21 -3.16 -13.57
N LEU A 192 -5.32 -3.09 -14.30
CA LEU A 192 -6.64 -3.42 -13.75
C LEU A 192 -6.75 -4.88 -13.33
N ALA A 193 -6.24 -5.80 -14.15
CA ALA A 193 -6.19 -7.22 -13.83
C ALA A 193 -5.38 -7.48 -12.55
N ARG A 194 -4.21 -6.84 -12.41
CA ARG A 194 -3.37 -6.94 -11.21
C ARG A 194 -4.04 -6.39 -9.95
N ILE A 195 -4.89 -5.36 -10.06
CA ILE A 195 -5.69 -4.87 -8.92
C ILE A 195 -6.65 -5.95 -8.44
N ALA A 196 -7.40 -6.56 -9.37
CA ALA A 196 -8.35 -7.62 -9.03
C ALA A 196 -7.64 -8.82 -8.40
N GLU A 197 -6.49 -9.23 -8.97
CA GLU A 197 -5.65 -10.29 -8.40
C GLU A 197 -5.15 -9.94 -6.99
N THR A 198 -4.66 -8.72 -6.77
CA THR A 198 -4.19 -8.27 -5.46
C THR A 198 -5.30 -8.32 -4.41
N VAL A 199 -6.51 -7.88 -4.79
CA VAL A 199 -7.69 -7.86 -3.92
C VAL A 199 -8.14 -9.27 -3.56
N ARG A 200 -8.30 -10.16 -4.55
CA ARG A 200 -8.76 -11.54 -4.34
C ARG A 200 -7.80 -12.38 -3.49
N ASN A 201 -6.50 -12.10 -3.59
CA ASN A 201 -5.49 -12.80 -2.79
C ASN A 201 -5.21 -12.15 -1.42
N SER A 202 -5.97 -11.14 -1.03
CA SER A 202 -5.84 -10.47 0.28
C SER A 202 -6.72 -11.11 1.35
N ASN A 203 -6.41 -10.85 2.63
CA ASN A 203 -7.25 -11.31 3.75
C ASN A 203 -8.43 -10.37 4.03
N GLY A 204 -8.42 -9.18 3.45
CA GLY A 204 -9.49 -8.21 3.61
C GLY A 204 -9.26 -6.95 2.79
N VAL A 205 -10.34 -6.24 2.50
CA VAL A 205 -10.33 -4.99 1.75
C VAL A 205 -10.86 -3.86 2.60
N VAL A 206 -10.14 -2.76 2.62
CA VAL A 206 -10.59 -1.48 3.15
C VAL A 206 -10.92 -0.58 1.98
N ILE A 207 -12.10 0.03 1.96
CA ILE A 207 -12.52 0.95 0.92
C ILE A 207 -12.72 2.33 1.56
N SER A 208 -12.15 3.36 0.94
CA SER A 208 -12.30 4.75 1.41
C SER A 208 -13.69 5.33 1.05
N THR A 209 -14.76 4.63 1.42
CA THR A 209 -16.17 5.02 1.26
C THR A 209 -16.95 4.71 2.55
N PHE A 210 -18.22 5.09 2.63
CA PHE A 210 -19.10 4.79 3.76
C PHE A 210 -20.41 4.13 3.29
N GLU A 211 -21.04 3.37 4.18
CA GLU A 211 -22.16 2.49 3.85
C GLU A 211 -23.34 3.23 3.22
N GLU A 212 -23.67 4.42 3.72
CA GLU A 212 -24.79 5.23 3.24
C GLU A 212 -24.55 5.78 1.83
N LEU A 213 -23.30 5.86 1.36
CA LEU A 213 -22.97 6.40 0.04
C LEU A 213 -23.09 5.34 -1.07
N GLU A 214 -22.58 4.13 -0.81
CA GLU A 214 -22.49 3.05 -1.80
C GLU A 214 -23.07 1.72 -1.28
N PRO A 215 -24.28 1.68 -0.69
CA PRO A 215 -24.77 0.51 0.05
C PRO A 215 -24.88 -0.74 -0.84
N MET A 216 -25.47 -0.57 -2.02
CA MET A 216 -25.64 -1.67 -2.98
C MET A 216 -24.33 -2.19 -3.56
N GLU A 217 -23.35 -1.32 -3.80
CA GLU A 217 -22.06 -1.76 -4.35
C GLU A 217 -21.20 -2.42 -3.27
N LEU A 218 -21.27 -1.94 -2.03
CA LEU A 218 -20.62 -2.59 -0.89
C LEU A 218 -21.19 -3.98 -0.61
N GLU A 219 -22.52 -4.15 -0.65
CA GLU A 219 -23.17 -5.46 -0.48
C GLU A 219 -22.70 -6.44 -1.57
N ARG A 220 -22.65 -5.99 -2.83
CA ARG A 220 -22.17 -6.82 -3.94
C ARG A 220 -20.70 -7.17 -3.84
N VAL A 221 -19.86 -6.20 -3.50
CA VAL A 221 -18.42 -6.43 -3.28
C VAL A 221 -18.23 -7.42 -2.13
N HIS A 222 -19.02 -7.32 -1.06
CA HIS A 222 -18.97 -8.26 0.05
C HIS A 222 -19.36 -9.68 -0.39
N GLY A 223 -20.43 -9.83 -1.18
CA GLY A 223 -20.83 -11.12 -1.74
C GLY A 223 -19.77 -11.73 -2.66
N GLU A 224 -19.29 -10.97 -3.64
CA GLU A 224 -18.30 -11.44 -4.62
C GLU A 224 -16.96 -11.80 -3.98
N LEU A 225 -16.46 -10.97 -3.05
CA LEU A 225 -15.19 -11.25 -2.38
C LEU A 225 -15.31 -12.30 -1.27
N GLY A 226 -16.50 -12.48 -0.69
CA GLY A 226 -16.78 -13.57 0.24
C GLY A 226 -16.65 -14.94 -0.41
N ASP A 227 -17.11 -15.07 -1.66
CA ASP A 227 -16.92 -16.28 -2.47
C ASP A 227 -15.42 -16.55 -2.74
N ASP A 228 -14.61 -15.49 -2.89
CA ASP A 228 -13.15 -15.55 -3.07
C ASP A 228 -12.35 -15.73 -1.76
N SER A 229 -13.02 -16.06 -0.63
CA SER A 229 -12.41 -16.25 0.70
C SER A 229 -11.74 -14.99 1.29
N VAL A 230 -12.08 -13.80 0.83
CA VAL A 230 -11.65 -12.54 1.45
C VAL A 230 -12.51 -12.31 2.69
N ALA A 231 -11.89 -12.42 3.86
CA ALA A 231 -12.61 -12.55 5.12
C ALA A 231 -13.36 -11.27 5.57
N THR A 232 -13.00 -10.09 5.06
CA THR A 232 -13.60 -8.83 5.53
C THR A 232 -13.55 -7.74 4.46
N VAL A 233 -14.65 -7.00 4.31
CA VAL A 233 -14.73 -5.74 3.54
C VAL A 233 -15.14 -4.62 4.49
N LEU A 234 -14.32 -3.57 4.60
CA LEU A 234 -14.52 -2.45 5.53
C LEU A 234 -14.68 -1.13 4.77
N ALA A 235 -15.84 -0.48 4.93
CA ALA A 235 -16.06 0.89 4.49
C ALA A 235 -15.61 1.84 5.62
N THR A 236 -14.48 2.54 5.43
CA THR A 236 -13.85 3.37 6.48
C THR A 236 -13.70 4.84 6.08
N GLY A 237 -14.45 5.26 5.07
CA GLY A 237 -14.37 6.58 4.50
C GLY A 237 -15.25 7.62 5.21
N PRO A 238 -14.98 8.91 4.94
CA PRO A 238 -13.79 9.38 4.24
C PRO A 238 -12.57 9.42 5.18
N LEU A 239 -11.44 8.84 4.76
CA LEU A 239 -10.25 8.64 5.62
C LEU A 239 -9.67 9.95 6.17
N HIS A 240 -9.84 11.07 5.46
CA HIS A 240 -9.38 12.38 5.91
C HIS A 240 -10.11 12.91 7.16
N ARG A 241 -11.22 12.28 7.56
CA ARG A 241 -11.94 12.57 8.82
C ARG A 241 -11.51 11.69 9.98
N LEU A 242 -10.83 10.56 9.70
CA LEU A 242 -10.49 9.57 10.72
C LEU A 242 -9.23 9.90 11.51
N SER A 243 -8.40 10.81 11.00
CA SER A 243 -7.13 11.17 11.62
C SER A 243 -7.02 12.67 11.79
N SER A 244 -6.50 13.09 12.95
CA SER A 244 -6.05 14.46 13.19
C SER A 244 -4.67 14.74 12.57
N MET A 245 -4.02 13.76 11.95
CA MET A 245 -2.76 13.98 11.24
C MET A 245 -2.98 14.93 10.08
N ASN A 246 -2.25 16.05 10.12
CA ASN A 246 -2.30 17.06 9.08
C ASN A 246 -1.54 16.58 7.84
N THR A 247 -2.21 15.87 6.92
CA THR A 247 -1.65 15.53 5.59
C THR A 247 -1.72 16.71 4.61
N GLY A 248 -1.57 17.95 5.11
CA GLY A 248 -1.72 19.16 4.32
C GLY A 248 -0.71 19.20 3.16
N SER A 249 -1.26 19.30 1.94
CA SER A 249 -0.72 19.61 0.60
C SER A 249 0.67 19.13 0.14
N ASN A 250 1.65 18.90 1.02
CA ASN A 250 3.04 18.56 0.68
C ASN A 250 3.51 17.33 1.47
N THR A 251 2.77 16.22 1.40
CA THR A 251 3.19 14.94 1.99
C THR A 251 4.50 14.42 1.38
N PHE A 252 4.76 14.79 0.14
CA PHE A 252 6.01 14.54 -0.54
C PHE A 252 6.96 15.72 -0.41
N ASN A 253 8.25 15.46 -0.60
CA ASN A 253 9.28 16.48 -0.83
C ASN A 253 9.15 17.16 -2.23
N LEU A 254 7.92 17.32 -2.72
CA LEU A 254 7.61 17.96 -4.00
C LEU A 254 7.08 19.36 -3.74
N ARG A 255 7.55 20.33 -4.53
CA ARG A 255 6.94 21.66 -4.57
C ARG A 255 5.64 21.58 -5.36
N GLN A 256 4.58 22.21 -4.88
CA GLN A 256 3.36 22.38 -5.68
C GLN A 256 3.72 23.09 -6.99
N ASP A 257 3.26 22.52 -8.09
CA ASP A 257 3.36 23.17 -9.39
C ASP A 257 2.35 24.33 -9.44
N GLN A 258 2.88 25.55 -9.49
CA GLN A 258 2.10 26.78 -9.58
C GLN A 258 2.08 27.34 -11.01
N SER A 259 2.64 26.62 -12.00
CA SER A 259 2.72 27.08 -13.39
C SER A 259 1.35 27.35 -14.04
N CYS A 260 0.27 26.79 -13.49
CA CYS A 260 -1.10 26.99 -13.96
C CYS A 260 -1.83 28.16 -13.29
N ILE A 261 -1.19 28.93 -12.39
CA ILE A 261 -1.80 30.02 -11.60
C ILE A 261 -1.38 31.41 -12.12
N GLU A 262 -0.61 31.49 -13.21
CA GLU A 262 -0.24 32.76 -13.87
C GLU A 262 -1.23 33.21 -14.95
#